data_AF-A0A674PM55-F1
#
_entry.id   AF-A0A674PM55-F1
#
_cell.length_a   1.000
_cell.length_b   1.000
_cell.length_c   1.000
_cell.angle_alpha   90.00
_cell.angle_beta   90.00
_cell.angle_gamma   90.00
#
_symmetry.space_group_name_H-M   'P 1'
#
loop_
_entity.id
_entity.type
_entity.pdbx_description
1 polymer ?
#
loop_
_entity_poly.entity_id
_entity_poly.type
_entity_poly.pdbx_seq_one_letter_code
_entity_poly.pdbx_strand_id
1 'polypeptide(L)'
;MTDTPPSDCPTQGAEFDMMSALDWKDGIATLPGSDIRFRMTEFGTLEIVTDLEVKGQQTEPKCETLDPVQSHTPTPPPETQSQLGTAAASSNQNQPGSSQAKGKLARDLSFLLFISGTGPANKKRAWSWPVYLEEEKAIAAPVKLFKEHQSFPQSRNGFKVGMKLEGLDPCHPSLFCVLTVAEIQGYRVRLHFDGYPECYDFWANADSWDLKPAGWCEKNGHKLLLPKDCKDGEFNWSMYVKNCRGQLAPKHLFKSLNASVTPSGFRAGMKLEAVDRKNPSLICVATIAAVVDNRLLIHFDNWDETYDYWCDASSPYIHPVGFCEEAKLALTTPAEYKHPKGFSWEKYLEETGTQAAPARAFKPRPLHGFQIGMRVEAVDKRNPMLIRAATIVDTEDHRLKVHFDGWNSEYDYWVETDWPDLHPVGWCQKTGHPLQYPNGEKLPPPLPVNELTKVTGVFSALSVVCKLD
;
A
#
# COMPACT_ATOMS: atom_id res chain seq x y z
N MET A 1 68.27 -6.86 -11.05
CA MET A 1 67.83 -7.32 -9.72
C MET A 1 67.60 -6.08 -8.88
N THR A 2 66.34 -5.72 -8.68
CA THR A 2 65.90 -4.74 -7.68
C THR A 2 64.52 -5.19 -7.24
N ASP A 3 64.45 -5.59 -5.97
CA ASP A 3 63.31 -6.19 -5.29
C ASP A 3 62.13 -5.23 -5.16
N THR A 4 60.93 -5.73 -5.45
CA THR A 4 59.66 -5.10 -5.09
C THR A 4 59.13 -5.80 -3.83
N PRO A 5 58.77 -5.10 -2.75
CA PRO A 5 58.18 -5.72 -1.57
C PRO A 5 56.71 -6.12 -1.84
N PRO A 6 56.17 -7.13 -1.14
CA PRO A 6 54.79 -7.58 -1.36
C PRO A 6 53.80 -6.56 -0.80
N SER A 7 52.78 -6.22 -1.59
CA SER A 7 51.62 -5.45 -1.11
C SER A 7 50.73 -6.33 -0.26
N ASP A 8 50.57 -5.97 1.01
CA ASP A 8 49.67 -6.61 1.95
C ASP A 8 48.22 -6.56 1.46
N CYS A 9 47.58 -7.73 1.50
CA CYS A 9 46.14 -7.91 1.31
C CYS A 9 45.45 -7.57 2.65
N PRO A 10 44.37 -6.75 2.72
CA PRO A 10 43.68 -6.55 3.97
C PRO A 10 42.77 -7.73 4.28
N THR A 11 43.05 -8.34 5.43
CA THR A 11 42.33 -9.41 6.11
C THR A 11 40.85 -9.07 6.35
N GLN A 12 39.98 -10.06 6.22
CA GLN A 12 38.57 -10.03 6.62
C GLN A 12 38.38 -9.68 8.11
N GLY A 13 37.35 -8.89 8.41
CA GLY A 13 36.62 -8.97 9.67
C GLY A 13 37.05 -8.00 10.78
N ALA A 14 36.86 -6.70 10.56
CA ALA A 14 36.60 -5.77 11.65
C ALA A 14 35.21 -5.16 11.39
N GLU A 15 34.26 -5.38 12.30
CA GLU A 15 33.00 -4.64 12.27
C GLU A 15 33.34 -3.15 12.38
N PHE A 16 33.01 -2.39 11.35
CA PHE A 16 33.15 -0.94 11.37
C PHE A 16 32.12 -0.39 12.36
N ASP A 17 32.56 -0.10 13.58
CA ASP A 17 31.73 0.54 14.58
C ASP A 17 31.54 2.02 14.22
N MET A 18 30.43 2.31 13.55
CA MET A 18 30.03 3.66 13.14
C MET A 18 29.99 4.64 14.31
N MET A 19 29.74 4.18 15.54
CA MET A 19 29.72 5.04 16.73
C MET A 19 31.11 5.54 17.12
N SER A 20 32.13 4.71 16.89
CA SER A 20 33.55 5.03 17.14
C SER A 20 34.18 5.90 16.05
N ALA A 21 33.56 5.96 14.86
CA ALA A 21 34.04 6.74 13.72
C ALA A 21 33.57 8.21 13.72
N LEU A 22 32.76 8.61 14.69
CA LEU A 22 32.23 9.97 14.85
C LEU A 22 32.91 10.70 16.01
N ASP A 23 33.20 11.98 15.83
CA ASP A 23 33.72 12.86 16.88
C ASP A 23 32.57 13.43 17.70
N TRP A 24 32.55 13.18 19.01
CA TRP A 24 31.46 13.60 19.89
C TRP A 24 31.83 14.85 20.71
N LYS A 25 30.94 15.85 20.69
CA LYS A 25 31.05 17.05 21.53
C LYS A 25 29.66 17.53 21.95
N ASP A 26 29.43 17.68 23.26
CA ASP A 26 28.19 18.20 23.84
C ASP A 26 26.90 17.50 23.35
N GLY A 27 26.95 16.18 23.13
CA GLY A 27 25.81 15.37 22.67
C GLY A 27 25.54 15.43 21.16
N ILE A 28 26.40 16.12 20.40
CA ILE A 28 26.37 16.19 18.94
C ILE A 28 27.60 15.44 18.40
N ALA A 29 27.38 14.53 17.44
CA ALA A 29 28.43 13.81 16.75
C ALA A 29 28.71 14.46 15.39
N THR A 30 29.97 14.61 15.02
CA THR A 30 30.40 15.11 13.70
C THR A 30 31.23 14.05 13.00
N LEU A 31 31.02 13.88 11.69
CA LEU A 31 31.87 13.01 10.89
C LEU A 31 33.17 13.75 10.55
N PRO A 32 34.36 13.23 10.91
CA PRO A 32 35.63 13.88 10.63
C PRO A 32 35.79 14.21 9.13
N GLY A 33 36.03 15.49 8.82
CA GLY A 33 36.15 15.97 7.44
C GLY A 33 34.83 16.41 6.78
N SER A 34 33.73 16.50 7.53
CA SER A 34 32.46 17.07 7.05
C SER A 34 31.81 18.01 8.07
N ASP A 35 30.90 18.87 7.59
CA ASP A 35 30.08 19.75 8.45
C ASP A 35 28.76 19.08 8.90
N ILE A 36 28.61 17.77 8.66
CA ILE A 36 27.40 17.03 9.01
C ILE A 36 27.40 16.73 10.50
N ARG A 37 26.34 17.16 11.18
CA ARG A 37 26.12 16.98 12.61
C ARG A 37 24.99 15.99 12.86
N PHE A 38 25.17 15.12 13.84
CA PHE A 38 24.20 14.12 14.28
C PHE A 38 23.88 14.29 15.76
N ARG A 39 22.65 13.99 16.17
CA ARG A 39 22.23 13.92 17.57
C ARG A 39 21.71 12.51 17.86
N MET A 40 22.04 11.97 19.03
CA MET A 40 21.45 10.71 19.49
C MET A 40 20.06 10.95 20.08
N THR A 41 19.05 10.21 19.60
CA THR A 41 17.70 10.24 20.17
C THR A 41 17.61 9.39 21.44
N GLU A 42 16.55 9.58 22.23
CA GLU A 42 16.27 8.76 23.42
C GLU A 42 16.09 7.26 23.11
N PHE A 43 15.87 6.92 21.83
CA PHE A 43 15.71 5.55 21.34
C PHE A 43 17.02 4.95 20.77
N GLY A 44 18.15 5.65 20.92
CA GLY A 44 19.46 5.15 20.47
C GLY A 44 19.70 5.22 18.96
N THR A 45 19.01 6.14 18.26
CA THR A 45 19.17 6.36 16.81
C THR A 45 19.81 7.72 16.53
N LEU A 46 20.58 7.86 15.44
CA LEU A 46 21.22 9.13 15.05
C LEU A 46 20.28 9.94 14.12
N GLU A 47 20.03 11.21 14.47
CA GLU A 47 19.30 12.19 13.65
C GLU A 47 20.25 13.27 13.12
N ILE A 48 20.09 13.71 11.87
CA ILE A 48 20.91 14.79 11.28
C ILE A 48 20.39 16.15 11.79
N VAL A 49 21.29 16.95 12.35
CA VAL A 49 21.00 18.32 12.80
C VAL A 49 21.19 19.26 11.61
N THR A 50 20.09 19.85 11.13
CA THR A 50 20.12 20.88 10.06
C THR A 50 19.95 22.27 10.66
N ASP A 51 20.67 23.27 10.14
CA ASP A 51 20.71 24.66 10.65
C ASP A 51 19.40 25.47 10.49
N LEU A 52 18.26 24.82 10.22
CA LEU A 52 16.96 25.48 10.03
C LEU A 52 16.25 25.83 11.34
N GLU A 53 16.77 25.46 12.51
CA GLU A 53 16.13 25.74 13.80
C GLU A 53 16.62 27.01 14.53
N VAL A 54 17.46 27.85 13.91
CA VAL A 54 17.90 29.12 14.53
C VAL A 54 17.65 30.31 13.60
N LYS A 55 16.41 30.83 13.58
CA LYS A 55 16.09 32.24 13.26
C LYS A 55 14.61 32.57 13.53
N GLY A 56 14.25 32.66 14.81
CA GLY A 56 13.02 33.29 15.27
C GLY A 56 13.31 34.60 15.99
N GLN A 57 13.68 35.67 15.27
CA GLN A 57 13.61 37.07 15.72
C GLN A 57 14.02 38.03 14.59
N GLN A 58 13.04 38.60 13.87
CA GLN A 58 12.87 40.05 13.59
C GLN A 58 11.86 40.33 12.46
N THR A 59 10.80 41.06 12.86
CA THR A 59 10.05 42.13 12.16
C THR A 59 9.38 41.90 10.80
N GLU A 60 8.05 42.06 10.80
CA GLU A 60 7.13 42.24 9.66
C GLU A 60 7.51 43.45 8.76
N PRO A 61 7.01 43.45 7.50
CA PRO A 61 5.93 44.40 7.24
C PRO A 61 4.71 43.80 6.52
N LYS A 62 3.58 44.37 6.93
CA LYS A 62 2.18 44.22 6.53
C LYS A 62 1.92 44.60 5.05
N CYS A 63 1.01 43.89 4.39
CA CYS A 63 0.19 44.44 3.30
C CYS A 63 -1.17 43.71 3.24
N GLU A 64 -2.16 44.43 2.75
CA GLU A 64 -3.56 44.45 3.17
C GLU A 64 -4.49 43.45 2.47
N THR A 65 -5.56 43.16 3.22
CA THR A 65 -6.77 42.41 2.90
C THR A 65 -7.52 42.97 1.68
N LEU A 66 -8.03 42.08 0.82
CA LEU A 66 -9.20 42.33 -0.01
C LEU A 66 -10.17 41.14 0.12
N ASP A 67 -11.39 41.46 0.54
CA ASP A 67 -12.51 40.52 0.74
C ASP A 67 -13.02 39.91 -0.58
N PRO A 68 -13.55 38.66 -0.56
CA PRO A 68 -14.21 38.07 -1.72
C PRO A 68 -15.71 38.42 -1.79
N VAL A 69 -16.14 38.82 -2.99
CA VAL A 69 -17.53 39.07 -3.39
C VAL A 69 -18.31 37.76 -3.56
N GLN A 70 -19.55 37.75 -3.06
CA GLN A 70 -20.53 36.65 -3.17
C GLN A 70 -21.09 36.49 -4.59
N SER A 71 -21.37 35.25 -5.04
CA SER A 71 -22.61 34.93 -5.77
C SER A 71 -22.81 33.44 -6.17
N HIS A 72 -23.98 32.94 -5.75
CA HIS A 72 -24.95 32.07 -6.47
C HIS A 72 -24.70 30.57 -6.70
N THR A 73 -25.44 29.81 -5.90
CA THR A 73 -25.95 28.44 -6.10
C THR A 73 -27.07 28.39 -7.15
N PRO A 74 -27.23 27.29 -7.91
CA PRO A 74 -28.51 26.94 -8.55
C PRO A 74 -29.19 25.70 -7.93
N THR A 75 -30.50 25.85 -7.73
CA THR A 75 -31.51 24.87 -7.27
C THR A 75 -31.93 23.91 -8.41
N PRO A 76 -32.41 22.67 -8.14
CA PRO A 76 -32.80 21.70 -9.18
C PRO A 76 -34.25 21.89 -9.70
N PRO A 77 -34.59 21.36 -10.89
CA PRO A 77 -35.97 21.33 -11.39
C PRO A 77 -36.72 20.00 -11.05
N PRO A 78 -38.07 19.98 -11.18
CA PRO A 78 -38.97 19.15 -10.37
C PRO A 78 -39.52 17.87 -11.06
N GLU A 79 -40.08 17.01 -10.21
CA GLU A 79 -40.85 15.80 -10.54
C GLU A 79 -42.13 16.07 -11.34
N THR A 80 -42.48 15.14 -12.25
CA THR A 80 -43.82 15.05 -12.86
C THR A 80 -44.40 13.67 -12.59
N GLN A 81 -45.59 13.66 -11.98
CA GLN A 81 -46.44 12.50 -11.75
C GLN A 81 -47.15 12.06 -13.03
N SER A 82 -47.30 10.74 -13.24
CA SER A 82 -48.48 10.20 -13.93
C SER A 82 -48.81 8.79 -13.43
N GLN A 83 -50.09 8.45 -13.62
CA GLN A 83 -50.93 7.58 -12.81
C GLN A 83 -51.07 6.13 -13.35
N LEU A 84 -51.38 5.24 -12.39
CA LEU A 84 -52.33 4.10 -12.40
C LEU A 84 -52.28 3.02 -13.50
N GLY A 85 -52.17 1.77 -13.04
CA GLY A 85 -52.58 0.56 -13.75
C GLY A 85 -52.76 -0.60 -12.78
N THR A 86 -53.98 -0.80 -12.32
CA THR A 86 -54.47 -1.90 -11.47
C THR A 86 -54.54 -3.23 -12.22
N ALA A 87 -54.19 -4.34 -11.58
CA ALA A 87 -54.74 -5.66 -11.90
C ALA A 87 -54.71 -6.59 -10.66
N ALA A 88 -55.83 -7.27 -10.46
CA ALA A 88 -56.25 -7.92 -9.23
C ALA A 88 -55.65 -9.32 -9.02
N ALA A 89 -55.45 -9.66 -7.74
CA ALA A 89 -55.25 -11.02 -7.26
C ALA A 89 -56.61 -11.76 -7.18
N SER A 90 -56.64 -13.00 -7.64
CA SER A 90 -57.74 -13.93 -7.41
C SER A 90 -57.30 -15.06 -6.48
N SER A 91 -58.16 -15.30 -5.50
CA SER A 91 -58.16 -16.33 -4.47
C SER A 91 -58.14 -17.76 -4.99
N ASN A 92 -57.60 -18.69 -4.20
CA ASN A 92 -58.38 -19.85 -3.78
C ASN A 92 -57.83 -20.53 -2.52
N GLN A 93 -58.73 -20.71 -1.56
CA GLN A 93 -58.62 -21.53 -0.37
C GLN A 93 -58.78 -23.01 -0.75
N ASN A 94 -58.14 -23.92 0.00
CA ASN A 94 -58.77 -25.15 0.49
C ASN A 94 -57.92 -25.84 1.57
N GLN A 95 -58.49 -25.93 2.77
CA GLN A 95 -58.28 -26.94 3.81
C GLN A 95 -59.51 -27.88 3.76
N PRO A 96 -59.54 -29.11 4.34
CA PRO A 96 -59.17 -29.40 5.74
C PRO A 96 -58.62 -30.81 6.05
N GLY A 97 -58.24 -31.05 7.30
CA GLY A 97 -58.02 -32.40 7.84
C GLY A 97 -57.22 -32.43 9.14
N SER A 98 -57.93 -32.35 10.27
CA SER A 98 -57.40 -32.42 11.64
C SER A 98 -57.13 -33.85 12.12
N SER A 99 -56.05 -34.06 12.88
CA SER A 99 -56.08 -34.97 14.04
C SER A 99 -54.95 -34.65 15.04
N GLN A 100 -55.35 -34.56 16.31
CA GLN A 100 -54.58 -34.21 17.50
C GLN A 100 -53.49 -35.24 17.86
N ALA A 101 -52.40 -34.80 18.50
CA ALA A 101 -52.13 -35.09 19.92
C ALA A 101 -50.69 -34.77 20.39
N LYS A 102 -50.63 -33.99 21.49
CA LYS A 102 -49.71 -34.08 22.64
C LYS A 102 -48.23 -33.68 22.49
N GLY A 103 -47.94 -32.43 22.88
CA GLY A 103 -47.28 -32.14 24.16
C GLY A 103 -45.74 -32.09 24.21
N LYS A 104 -45.18 -30.87 24.24
CA LYS A 104 -44.47 -30.28 25.40
C LYS A 104 -43.90 -28.91 25.01
N LEU A 105 -44.37 -27.88 25.72
CA LEU A 105 -43.95 -26.50 25.62
C LEU A 105 -43.10 -26.18 26.87
N ALA A 106 -41.88 -25.71 26.68
CA ALA A 106 -41.08 -24.99 27.68
C ALA A 106 -40.24 -23.98 26.88
N ARG A 107 -40.81 -22.83 26.52
CA ARG A 107 -40.72 -21.54 27.24
C ARG A 107 -39.29 -21.16 27.63
N ASP A 108 -38.67 -20.44 26.71
CA ASP A 108 -37.92 -19.20 26.98
C ASP A 108 -38.56 -18.41 28.13
N LEU A 109 -37.75 -18.06 29.13
CA LEU A 109 -37.69 -16.76 29.80
C LEU A 109 -36.59 -16.82 30.88
N SER A 110 -35.44 -16.19 30.63
CA SER A 110 -34.59 -15.67 31.70
C SER A 110 -33.79 -14.47 31.19
N PHE A 111 -34.51 -13.38 30.98
CA PHE A 111 -33.98 -12.02 31.10
C PHE A 111 -34.16 -11.58 32.56
N LEU A 112 -33.18 -10.84 33.08
CA LEU A 112 -33.07 -10.19 34.40
C LEU A 112 -32.63 -11.06 35.60
N LEU A 113 -31.32 -10.98 35.89
CA LEU A 113 -30.88 -10.72 37.27
C LEU A 113 -29.71 -9.73 37.25
N PHE A 114 -29.94 -8.55 37.81
CA PHE A 114 -28.92 -7.55 38.09
C PHE A 114 -28.16 -7.90 39.39
N ILE A 115 -26.84 -7.91 39.26
CA ILE A 115 -25.77 -7.37 40.13
C ILE A 115 -25.81 -7.66 41.65
N SER A 116 -24.75 -8.34 42.10
CA SER A 116 -23.89 -7.84 43.20
C SER A 116 -22.55 -8.58 43.20
N GLY A 117 -21.48 -7.89 42.80
CA GLY A 117 -20.11 -8.40 42.83
C GLY A 117 -19.11 -7.24 42.80
N THR A 118 -18.78 -6.74 43.98
CA THR A 118 -17.87 -5.63 44.26
C THR A 118 -16.40 -5.97 43.97
N GLY A 119 -15.73 -5.11 43.21
CA GLY A 119 -14.27 -5.01 43.13
C GLY A 119 -13.85 -4.07 41.99
N PRO A 120 -13.03 -3.02 42.23
CA PRO A 120 -12.55 -2.15 41.16
C PRO A 120 -11.38 -2.86 40.45
N ALA A 121 -11.69 -3.76 39.52
CA ALA A 121 -10.72 -4.21 38.54
C ALA A 121 -10.81 -3.26 37.35
N ASN A 122 -9.91 -2.28 37.30
CA ASN A 122 -9.75 -1.36 36.17
C ASN A 122 -9.20 -2.13 34.96
N LYS A 123 -10.01 -3.01 34.36
CA LYS A 123 -9.69 -3.68 33.10
C LYS A 123 -10.02 -2.69 31.99
N LYS A 124 -9.01 -2.01 31.44
CA LYS A 124 -9.14 -1.24 30.20
C LYS A 124 -9.88 -2.13 29.18
N ARG A 125 -11.05 -1.69 28.68
CA ARG A 125 -11.80 -2.45 27.66
C ARG A 125 -10.90 -2.64 26.45
N ALA A 126 -10.87 -3.85 25.89
CA ALA A 126 -10.16 -4.10 24.64
C ALA A 126 -10.79 -3.25 23.53
N TRP A 127 -9.95 -2.62 22.70
CA TRP A 127 -10.41 -1.78 21.60
C TRP A 127 -11.22 -2.59 20.59
N SER A 128 -12.27 -1.99 20.01
CA SER A 128 -13.08 -2.63 18.96
C SER A 128 -13.72 -1.61 18.04
N TRP A 129 -13.84 -1.96 16.76
CA TRP A 129 -14.47 -1.12 15.75
C TRP A 129 -15.90 -0.66 16.08
N PRO A 130 -16.83 -1.53 16.56
CA PRO A 130 -18.19 -1.07 16.85
C PRO A 130 -18.24 0.03 17.90
N VAL A 131 -17.44 -0.09 18.96
CA VAL A 131 -17.34 0.93 20.01
C VAL A 131 -16.70 2.21 19.46
N TYR A 132 -15.59 2.07 18.71
CA TYR A 132 -14.89 3.22 18.15
C TYR A 132 -15.75 4.01 17.16
N LEU A 133 -16.50 3.33 16.29
CA LEU A 133 -17.42 3.98 15.33
C LEU A 133 -18.57 4.72 16.04
N GLU A 134 -19.09 4.15 17.14
CA GLU A 134 -20.13 4.79 17.96
C GLU A 134 -19.60 6.03 18.69
N GLU A 135 -18.41 5.93 19.30
CA GLU A 135 -17.74 7.05 20.01
C GLU A 135 -17.41 8.21 19.06
N GLU A 136 -16.88 7.90 17.87
CA GLU A 136 -16.50 8.88 16.85
C GLU A 136 -17.67 9.35 15.99
N LYS A 137 -18.86 8.77 16.16
CA LYS A 137 -20.04 8.98 15.30
C LYS A 137 -19.70 8.83 13.80
N ALA A 138 -18.86 7.85 13.51
CA ALA A 138 -18.34 7.60 12.17
C ALA A 138 -19.00 6.36 11.54
N ILE A 139 -18.86 6.24 10.22
CA ILE A 139 -19.35 5.07 9.48
C ILE A 139 -18.17 4.32 8.86
N ALA A 140 -18.22 3.00 8.85
CA ALA A 140 -17.29 2.19 8.08
C ALA A 140 -17.59 2.34 6.58
N ALA A 141 -16.55 2.38 5.75
CA ALA A 141 -16.73 2.28 4.31
C ALA A 141 -17.44 0.96 3.96
N PRO A 142 -18.56 0.99 3.20
CA PRO A 142 -19.26 -0.23 2.84
C PRO A 142 -18.39 -1.21 2.04
N VAL A 143 -18.41 -2.49 2.42
CA VAL A 143 -17.59 -3.56 1.79
C VAL A 143 -17.76 -3.63 0.26
N LYS A 144 -18.95 -3.28 -0.25
CA LYS A 144 -19.26 -3.25 -1.69
C LYS A 144 -18.45 -2.24 -2.51
N LEU A 145 -17.80 -1.27 -1.86
CA LEU A 145 -16.95 -0.28 -2.51
C LEU A 145 -15.54 -0.84 -2.78
N PHE A 146 -15.15 -1.91 -2.08
CA PHE A 146 -13.87 -2.57 -2.22
C PHE A 146 -13.92 -3.64 -3.31
N LYS A 147 -12.79 -3.82 -4.00
CA LYS A 147 -12.60 -4.94 -4.94
C LYS A 147 -12.43 -6.26 -4.21
N GLU A 148 -12.54 -7.36 -4.94
CA GLU A 148 -12.41 -8.72 -4.38
C GLU A 148 -11.09 -8.90 -3.63
N HIS A 149 -9.97 -8.44 -4.20
CA HIS A 149 -8.63 -8.55 -3.60
C HIS A 149 -8.39 -7.63 -2.39
N GLN A 150 -9.23 -6.61 -2.20
CA GLN A 150 -9.19 -5.73 -1.02
C GLN A 150 -10.08 -6.24 0.11
N SER A 151 -11.11 -7.03 -0.23
CA SER A 151 -12.14 -7.50 0.68
C SER A 151 -11.67 -8.68 1.53
N PHE A 152 -12.60 -9.27 2.28
CA PHE A 152 -12.33 -10.41 3.15
C PHE A 152 -11.97 -11.65 2.31
N PRO A 153 -10.78 -12.26 2.52
CA PRO A 153 -10.37 -13.42 1.75
C PRO A 153 -11.25 -14.64 2.07
N GLN A 154 -11.57 -15.42 1.02
CA GLN A 154 -12.39 -16.63 1.15
C GLN A 154 -11.61 -17.84 1.67
N SER A 155 -10.28 -17.80 1.61
CA SER A 155 -9.40 -18.86 2.08
C SER A 155 -8.37 -18.33 3.06
N ARG A 156 -7.87 -19.19 3.94
CA ARG A 156 -6.75 -18.85 4.82
C ARG A 156 -5.45 -18.71 4.04
N ASN A 157 -4.51 -17.98 4.60
CA ASN A 157 -3.13 -17.95 4.11
C ASN A 157 -2.47 -19.33 4.32
N GLY A 158 -2.02 -19.96 3.24
CA GLY A 158 -1.39 -21.28 3.25
C GLY A 158 0.13 -21.25 3.05
N PHE A 159 0.73 -20.07 2.88
CA PHE A 159 2.18 -19.94 2.82
C PHE A 159 2.82 -20.32 4.16
N LYS A 160 4.10 -20.67 4.13
CA LYS A 160 4.92 -20.93 5.31
C LYS A 160 6.28 -20.24 5.14
N VAL A 161 6.85 -19.80 6.25
CA VAL A 161 8.22 -19.26 6.27
C VAL A 161 9.19 -20.28 5.67
N GLY A 162 10.10 -19.79 4.82
CA GLY A 162 11.05 -20.61 4.07
C GLY A 162 10.51 -21.19 2.76
N MET A 163 9.24 -20.98 2.42
CA MET A 163 8.73 -21.31 1.08
C MET A 163 9.35 -20.39 0.03
N LYS A 164 9.73 -20.96 -1.11
CA LYS A 164 10.31 -20.26 -2.25
C LYS A 164 9.31 -20.14 -3.41
N LEU A 165 9.33 -19.00 -4.07
CA LEU A 165 8.44 -18.65 -5.17
C LEU A 165 9.11 -17.66 -6.14
N GLU A 166 8.40 -17.31 -7.20
CA GLU A 166 8.75 -16.23 -8.12
C GLU A 166 7.85 -15.03 -7.82
N GLY A 167 8.33 -13.80 -7.98
CA GLY A 167 7.47 -12.64 -7.87
C GLY A 167 8.05 -11.40 -8.52
N LEU A 168 7.19 -10.42 -8.77
CA LEU A 168 7.62 -9.13 -9.32
C LEU A 168 8.34 -8.29 -8.27
N ASP A 169 9.36 -7.55 -8.72
CA ASP A 169 9.95 -6.49 -7.92
C ASP A 169 9.00 -5.27 -7.89
N PRO A 170 8.51 -4.83 -6.72
CA PRO A 170 7.63 -3.66 -6.62
C PRO A 170 8.27 -2.36 -7.12
N CYS A 171 9.60 -2.24 -7.07
CA CYS A 171 10.36 -1.10 -7.54
C CYS A 171 10.73 -1.21 -9.03
N HIS A 172 10.75 -2.42 -9.58
CA HIS A 172 11.04 -2.70 -10.99
C HIS A 172 10.00 -3.67 -11.57
N PRO A 173 8.80 -3.18 -11.94
CA PRO A 173 7.68 -4.05 -12.29
C PRO A 173 7.87 -4.91 -13.55
N SER A 174 8.94 -4.72 -14.31
CA SER A 174 9.36 -5.58 -15.43
C SER A 174 10.11 -6.84 -14.98
N LEU A 175 10.63 -6.88 -13.75
CA LEU A 175 11.55 -7.91 -13.27
C LEU A 175 10.83 -8.94 -12.40
N PHE A 176 10.94 -10.21 -12.79
CA PHE A 176 10.59 -11.34 -11.93
C PHE A 176 11.83 -11.83 -11.18
N CYS A 177 11.72 -12.03 -9.88
CA CYS A 177 12.81 -12.42 -9.01
C CYS A 177 12.49 -13.72 -8.25
N VAL A 178 13.53 -14.42 -7.81
CA VAL A 178 13.43 -15.52 -6.85
C VAL A 178 13.22 -14.96 -5.44
N LEU A 179 12.14 -15.36 -4.79
CA LEU A 179 11.74 -14.87 -3.47
C LEU A 179 11.58 -15.99 -2.45
N THR A 180 11.88 -15.69 -1.19
CA THR A 180 11.58 -16.53 -0.03
C THR A 180 10.56 -15.84 0.88
N VAL A 181 9.58 -16.60 1.38
CA VAL A 181 8.69 -16.12 2.45
C VAL A 181 9.50 -16.00 3.74
N ALA A 182 9.79 -14.77 4.15
CA ALA A 182 10.55 -14.48 5.37
C ALA A 182 9.65 -14.43 6.61
N GLU A 183 8.43 -13.91 6.47
CA GLU A 183 7.49 -13.73 7.58
C GLU A 183 6.04 -13.84 7.11
N ILE A 184 5.15 -14.18 8.05
CA ILE A 184 3.71 -14.27 7.82
C ILE A 184 2.98 -13.56 8.94
N GLN A 185 2.08 -12.65 8.58
CA GLN A 185 1.26 -11.91 9.53
C GLN A 185 -0.17 -11.84 9.01
N GLY A 186 -1.08 -12.57 9.66
CA GLY A 186 -2.45 -12.73 9.17
C GLY A 186 -2.50 -13.26 7.74
N TYR A 187 -3.08 -12.48 6.82
CA TYR A 187 -3.17 -12.81 5.40
C TYR A 187 -2.04 -12.24 4.52
N ARG A 188 -1.04 -11.59 5.14
CA ARG A 188 0.10 -10.98 4.46
C ARG A 188 1.35 -11.82 4.63
N VAL A 189 2.22 -11.76 3.64
CA VAL A 189 3.52 -12.42 3.61
C VAL A 189 4.60 -11.38 3.36
N ARG A 190 5.69 -11.43 4.13
CA ARG A 190 6.91 -10.69 3.84
C ARG A 190 7.81 -11.54 2.96
N LEU A 191 8.28 -10.95 1.88
CA LEU A 191 9.05 -11.61 0.84
C LEU A 191 10.46 -11.04 0.80
N HIS A 192 11.42 -11.95 0.76
CA HIS A 192 12.84 -11.68 0.72
C HIS A 192 13.42 -12.00 -0.65
N PHE A 193 14.26 -11.12 -1.18
CA PHE A 193 15.01 -11.35 -2.40
C PHE A 193 16.23 -12.23 -2.11
N ASP A 194 16.23 -13.46 -2.62
CA ASP A 194 17.30 -14.41 -2.32
C ASP A 194 18.68 -13.89 -2.75
N GLY A 195 19.61 -13.81 -1.79
CA GLY A 195 20.98 -13.31 -2.02
C GLY A 195 21.13 -11.79 -1.95
N TYR A 196 20.09 -11.07 -1.53
CA TYR A 196 20.10 -9.62 -1.33
C TYR A 196 19.85 -9.26 0.15
N PRO A 197 20.22 -8.04 0.59
CA PRO A 197 19.92 -7.57 1.94
C PRO A 197 18.42 -7.49 2.25
N GLU A 198 18.05 -7.69 3.52
CA GLU A 198 16.65 -7.65 4.00
C GLU A 198 15.99 -6.27 3.88
N CYS A 199 16.75 -5.19 3.65
CA CYS A 199 16.18 -3.85 3.42
C CYS A 199 15.36 -3.76 2.12
N TYR A 200 15.51 -4.72 1.21
CA TYR A 200 14.70 -4.85 0.01
C TYR A 200 13.44 -5.70 0.23
N ASP A 201 13.26 -6.30 1.41
CA ASP A 201 12.07 -7.09 1.69
C ASP A 201 10.79 -6.24 1.57
N PHE A 202 9.73 -6.87 1.08
CA PHE A 202 8.45 -6.21 0.90
C PHE A 202 7.29 -7.09 1.35
N TRP A 203 6.17 -6.46 1.65
CA TRP A 203 4.94 -7.16 2.04
C TRP A 203 3.97 -7.27 0.87
N ALA A 204 3.27 -8.39 0.81
CA ALA A 204 2.17 -8.61 -0.13
C ALA A 204 1.05 -9.42 0.53
N ASN A 205 -0.18 -9.27 0.04
CA ASN A 205 -1.28 -10.18 0.39
C ASN A 205 -1.04 -11.57 -0.22
N ALA A 206 -1.51 -12.63 0.44
CA ALA A 206 -1.32 -14.02 0.00
C ALA A 206 -1.99 -14.35 -1.36
N ASP A 207 -2.94 -13.55 -1.81
CA ASP A 207 -3.59 -13.65 -3.13
C ASP A 207 -3.09 -12.60 -4.14
N SER A 208 -1.96 -11.94 -3.83
CA SER A 208 -1.34 -11.01 -4.77
C SER A 208 -1.10 -11.66 -6.12
N TRP A 209 -1.44 -10.93 -7.17
CA TRP A 209 -1.25 -11.33 -8.56
C TRP A 209 0.22 -11.27 -8.98
N ASP A 210 1.05 -10.59 -8.19
CA ASP A 210 2.48 -10.41 -8.43
C ASP A 210 3.31 -11.61 -8.00
N LEU A 211 2.70 -12.58 -7.30
CA LEU A 211 3.35 -13.79 -6.83
C LEU A 211 3.02 -14.96 -7.76
N LYS A 212 4.04 -15.72 -8.15
CA LYS A 212 3.96 -16.86 -9.08
C LYS A 212 4.68 -18.09 -8.51
N PRO A 213 4.20 -19.32 -8.78
CA PRO A 213 4.92 -20.51 -8.33
C PRO A 213 6.24 -20.65 -9.09
N ALA A 214 7.20 -21.36 -8.48
CA ALA A 214 8.43 -21.73 -9.15
C ALA A 214 8.20 -22.44 -10.50
N GLY A 215 8.99 -22.06 -11.50
CA GLY A 215 8.92 -22.51 -12.89
C GLY A 215 7.85 -21.80 -13.72
N TRP A 216 7.21 -20.75 -13.19
CA TRP A 216 6.18 -20.02 -13.94
C TRP A 216 6.80 -19.15 -15.03
N CYS A 217 7.90 -18.46 -14.75
CA CYS A 217 8.59 -17.61 -15.72
C CYS A 217 9.07 -18.42 -16.94
N GLU A 218 9.79 -19.52 -16.69
CA GLU A 218 10.27 -20.44 -17.74
C GLU A 218 9.11 -20.96 -18.60
N LYS A 219 8.01 -21.40 -17.98
CA LYS A 219 6.84 -21.93 -18.68
C LYS A 219 6.16 -20.89 -19.58
N ASN A 220 6.15 -19.61 -19.17
CA ASN A 220 5.45 -18.54 -19.87
C ASN A 220 6.39 -17.65 -20.70
N GLY A 221 7.68 -18.00 -20.81
CA GLY A 221 8.65 -17.26 -21.61
C GLY A 221 9.08 -15.92 -20.98
N HIS A 222 8.92 -15.75 -19.67
CA HIS A 222 9.44 -14.58 -18.94
C HIS A 222 10.84 -14.84 -18.40
N LYS A 223 11.64 -13.78 -18.32
CA LYS A 223 12.98 -13.83 -17.74
C LYS A 223 12.88 -13.80 -16.21
N LEU A 224 13.48 -14.78 -15.56
CA LEU A 224 13.65 -14.82 -14.11
C LEU A 224 15.04 -14.30 -13.74
N LEU A 225 15.10 -13.32 -12.84
CA LEU A 225 16.34 -12.89 -12.21
C LEU A 225 16.71 -13.88 -11.11
N LEU A 226 17.86 -14.51 -11.32
CA LEU A 226 18.41 -15.49 -10.40
C LEU A 226 19.06 -14.80 -9.20
N PRO A 227 19.14 -15.48 -8.04
CA PRO A 227 19.90 -15.00 -6.89
C PRO A 227 21.34 -14.62 -7.28
N LYS A 228 21.94 -13.63 -6.60
CA LYS A 228 23.25 -13.05 -6.95
C LYS A 228 24.38 -14.06 -7.13
N ASP A 229 24.33 -15.18 -6.40
CA ASP A 229 25.35 -16.23 -6.42
C ASP A 229 25.09 -17.34 -7.46
N CYS A 230 23.98 -17.27 -8.20
CA CYS A 230 23.60 -18.25 -9.21
C CYS A 230 23.93 -17.76 -10.62
N LYS A 231 24.63 -18.58 -11.42
CA LYS A 231 24.91 -18.29 -12.83
C LYS A 231 23.77 -18.76 -13.73
N ASP A 232 23.56 -18.02 -14.81
CA ASP A 232 22.59 -18.37 -15.85
C ASP A 232 22.96 -19.71 -16.51
N GLY A 233 21.97 -20.57 -16.77
CA GLY A 233 22.15 -21.91 -17.31
C GLY A 233 22.47 -23.03 -16.29
N GLU A 234 22.87 -22.71 -15.06
CA GLU A 234 23.10 -23.70 -13.98
C GLU A 234 21.92 -23.79 -13.00
N PHE A 235 20.98 -22.84 -13.06
CA PHE A 235 19.88 -22.77 -12.12
C PHE A 235 18.81 -23.85 -12.41
N ASN A 236 18.49 -24.61 -11.36
CA ASN A 236 17.39 -25.56 -11.38
C ASN A 236 16.65 -25.46 -10.04
N TRP A 237 15.34 -25.18 -10.09
CA TRP A 237 14.51 -25.05 -8.89
C TRP A 237 14.62 -26.23 -7.92
N SER A 238 14.68 -27.46 -8.43
CA SER A 238 14.75 -28.66 -7.59
C SER A 238 16.09 -28.75 -6.85
N MET A 239 17.20 -28.44 -7.53
CA MET A 239 18.53 -28.41 -6.91
C MET A 239 18.67 -27.22 -5.94
N TYR A 240 18.22 -26.04 -6.36
CA TYR A 240 18.30 -24.81 -5.60
C TYR A 240 17.59 -24.93 -4.25
N VAL A 241 16.32 -25.36 -4.26
CA VAL A 241 15.51 -25.52 -3.05
C VAL A 241 16.10 -26.57 -2.11
N LYS A 242 16.66 -27.66 -2.65
CA LYS A 242 17.34 -28.69 -1.87
C LYS A 242 18.60 -28.14 -1.19
N ASN A 243 19.39 -27.34 -1.90
CA ASN A 243 20.60 -26.71 -1.36
C ASN A 243 20.28 -25.70 -0.26
N CYS A 244 19.21 -24.92 -0.43
CA CYS A 244 18.73 -23.96 0.58
C CYS A 244 17.98 -24.61 1.76
N ARG A 245 17.79 -25.94 1.77
CA ARG A 245 16.93 -26.66 2.74
C ARG A 245 15.51 -26.07 2.84
N GLY A 246 15.03 -25.48 1.76
CA GLY A 246 13.72 -24.82 1.67
C GLY A 246 12.65 -25.75 1.10
N GLN A 247 11.47 -25.18 0.84
CA GLN A 247 10.40 -25.85 0.10
C GLN A 247 9.84 -24.93 -0.98
N LEU A 248 9.34 -25.51 -2.08
CA LEU A 248 8.60 -24.73 -3.06
C LEU A 248 7.20 -24.41 -2.53
N ALA A 249 6.76 -23.18 -2.72
CA ALA A 249 5.38 -22.81 -2.48
C ALA A 249 4.44 -23.63 -3.39
N PRO A 250 3.46 -24.37 -2.85
CA PRO A 250 2.54 -25.16 -3.65
C PRO A 250 1.71 -24.31 -4.62
N LYS A 251 1.53 -24.78 -5.87
CA LYS A 251 0.79 -24.07 -6.93
C LYS A 251 -0.63 -23.64 -6.54
N HIS A 252 -1.32 -24.41 -5.69
CA HIS A 252 -2.70 -24.10 -5.27
C HIS A 252 -2.82 -22.87 -4.36
N LEU A 253 -1.71 -22.34 -3.85
CA LEU A 253 -1.69 -21.11 -3.06
C LEU A 253 -1.85 -19.86 -3.94
N PHE A 254 -1.49 -19.94 -5.23
CA PHE A 254 -1.45 -18.79 -6.13
C PHE A 254 -2.79 -18.58 -6.82
N LYS A 255 -3.54 -17.58 -6.36
CA LYS A 255 -4.90 -17.29 -6.86
C LYS A 255 -4.91 -16.81 -8.31
N SER A 256 -3.86 -16.13 -8.76
CA SER A 256 -3.75 -15.64 -10.13
C SER A 256 -3.90 -16.75 -11.18
N LEU A 257 -3.53 -18.00 -10.84
CA LEU A 257 -3.61 -19.14 -11.75
C LEU A 257 -5.05 -19.60 -12.04
N ASN A 258 -6.01 -19.21 -11.18
CA ASN A 258 -7.41 -19.62 -11.29
C ASN A 258 -8.28 -18.54 -11.97
N ALA A 259 -7.69 -17.40 -12.34
CA ALA A 259 -8.42 -16.32 -12.98
C ALA A 259 -8.81 -16.70 -14.41
N SER A 260 -10.09 -16.51 -14.76
CA SER A 260 -10.52 -16.62 -16.14
C SER A 260 -9.90 -15.49 -16.96
N VAL A 261 -9.11 -15.84 -17.97
CA VAL A 261 -8.55 -14.88 -18.91
C VAL A 261 -9.66 -14.41 -19.85
N THR A 262 -10.05 -13.15 -19.74
CA THR A 262 -11.02 -12.57 -20.67
C THR A 262 -10.26 -12.00 -21.86
N PRO A 263 -10.60 -12.36 -23.12
CA PRO A 263 -9.95 -11.79 -24.28
C PRO A 263 -10.16 -10.27 -24.34
N SER A 264 -9.21 -9.51 -23.81
CA SER A 264 -9.30 -8.04 -23.70
C SER A 264 -9.10 -7.34 -25.04
N GLY A 265 -8.42 -8.00 -26.00
CA GLY A 265 -8.01 -7.41 -27.27
C GLY A 265 -6.63 -6.75 -27.21
N PHE A 266 -6.05 -6.58 -26.03
CA PHE A 266 -4.68 -6.11 -25.85
C PHE A 266 -3.66 -7.21 -26.16
N ARG A 267 -2.53 -6.83 -26.73
CA ARG A 267 -1.38 -7.69 -27.04
C ARG A 267 -0.09 -6.93 -26.74
N ALA A 268 0.95 -7.68 -26.37
CA ALA A 268 2.28 -7.10 -26.23
C ALA A 268 2.72 -6.45 -27.57
N GLY A 269 3.41 -5.31 -27.48
CA GLY A 269 3.83 -4.48 -28.62
C GLY A 269 2.78 -3.49 -29.12
N MET A 270 1.53 -3.54 -28.64
CA MET A 270 0.53 -2.51 -28.96
C MET A 270 0.86 -1.20 -28.27
N LYS A 271 0.59 -0.07 -28.92
CA LYS A 271 0.84 1.28 -28.39
C LYS A 271 -0.42 1.96 -27.89
N LEU A 272 -0.27 2.82 -26.90
CA LEU A 272 -1.34 3.57 -26.24
C LEU A 272 -0.80 4.86 -25.62
N GLU A 273 -1.70 5.66 -25.05
CA GLU A 273 -1.34 6.84 -24.25
C GLU A 273 -1.51 6.51 -22.76
N ALA A 274 -0.51 6.81 -21.93
CA ALA A 274 -0.54 6.45 -20.51
C ALA A 274 -0.10 7.61 -19.61
N VAL A 275 -0.74 7.73 -18.44
CA VAL A 275 -0.35 8.67 -17.40
C VAL A 275 0.89 8.15 -16.67
N ASP A 276 1.91 8.99 -16.49
CA ASP A 276 3.04 8.70 -15.60
C ASP A 276 2.59 8.80 -14.14
N ARG A 277 2.62 7.69 -13.40
CA ARG A 277 2.20 7.67 -11.99
C ARG A 277 3.14 8.46 -11.07
N LYS A 278 4.40 8.67 -11.47
CA LYS A 278 5.36 9.52 -10.73
C LYS A 278 5.13 11.00 -11.02
N ASN A 279 4.63 11.32 -12.22
CA ASN A 279 4.25 12.67 -12.63
C ASN A 279 2.84 12.69 -13.26
N PRO A 280 1.77 12.67 -12.45
CA PRO A 280 0.40 12.50 -12.95
C PRO A 280 -0.11 13.58 -13.92
N SER A 281 0.63 14.68 -14.08
CA SER A 281 0.36 15.72 -15.08
C SER A 281 0.78 15.34 -16.49
N LEU A 282 1.57 14.27 -16.66
CA LEU A 282 2.10 13.84 -17.95
C LEU A 282 1.29 12.65 -18.47
N ILE A 283 0.75 12.80 -19.68
CA ILE A 283 0.29 11.69 -20.51
C ILE A 283 1.35 11.48 -21.59
N CYS A 284 1.80 10.24 -21.75
CA CYS A 284 2.96 9.91 -22.55
C CYS A 284 2.62 8.82 -23.58
N VAL A 285 3.43 8.77 -24.65
CA VAL A 285 3.48 7.64 -25.58
C VAL A 285 3.99 6.41 -24.84
N ALA A 286 3.22 5.32 -24.89
CA ALA A 286 3.52 4.09 -24.17
C ALA A 286 3.25 2.84 -25.03
N THR A 287 3.87 1.73 -24.63
CA THR A 287 3.74 0.41 -25.22
C THR A 287 3.30 -0.60 -24.16
N ILE A 288 2.45 -1.54 -24.55
CA ILE A 288 2.16 -2.73 -23.74
C ILE A 288 3.36 -3.66 -23.85
N ALA A 289 4.25 -3.66 -22.87
CA ALA A 289 5.46 -4.49 -22.87
C ALA A 289 5.13 -5.98 -22.67
N ALA A 290 4.18 -6.28 -21.80
CA ALA A 290 3.75 -7.64 -21.51
C ALA A 290 2.26 -7.72 -21.17
N VAL A 291 1.67 -8.89 -21.39
CA VAL A 291 0.32 -9.22 -20.96
C VAL A 291 0.39 -10.49 -20.13
N VAL A 292 0.05 -10.40 -18.85
CA VAL A 292 0.08 -11.52 -17.90
C VAL A 292 -1.29 -11.63 -17.24
N ASP A 293 -1.94 -12.76 -17.44
CA ASP A 293 -3.32 -13.00 -17.02
C ASP A 293 -4.27 -11.93 -17.61
N ASN A 294 -4.91 -11.11 -16.79
CA ASN A 294 -5.75 -9.98 -17.21
C ASN A 294 -5.05 -8.60 -17.04
N ARG A 295 -3.74 -8.59 -16.79
CA ARG A 295 -2.96 -7.38 -16.51
C ARG A 295 -2.02 -7.05 -17.65
N LEU A 296 -1.79 -5.75 -17.82
CA LEU A 296 -0.97 -5.13 -18.84
C LEU A 296 0.22 -4.48 -18.14
N LEU A 297 1.43 -4.78 -18.60
CA LEU A 297 2.63 -4.02 -18.23
C LEU A 297 2.74 -2.85 -19.20
N ILE A 298 2.60 -1.64 -18.66
CA ILE A 298 2.71 -0.41 -19.42
C ILE A 298 4.15 0.08 -19.32
N HIS A 299 4.78 0.27 -20.48
CA HIS A 299 6.14 0.80 -20.62
C HIS A 299 6.11 2.14 -21.36
N PHE A 300 6.91 3.09 -20.91
CA PHE A 300 7.01 4.41 -21.54
C PHE A 300 8.13 4.41 -22.58
N ASP A 301 7.79 4.73 -23.83
CA ASP A 301 8.71 4.56 -24.95
C ASP A 301 9.95 5.46 -24.81
N ASN A 302 11.13 4.83 -24.81
CA ASN A 302 12.46 5.45 -24.59
C ASN A 302 12.68 6.00 -23.18
N TRP A 303 11.95 5.47 -22.19
CA TRP A 303 12.18 5.74 -20.78
C TRP A 303 12.77 4.50 -20.10
N ASP A 304 13.23 4.70 -18.88
CA ASP A 304 13.71 3.62 -18.03
C ASP A 304 12.55 2.76 -17.52
N GLU A 305 12.76 1.45 -17.37
CA GLU A 305 11.73 0.48 -16.94
C GLU A 305 11.23 0.72 -15.51
N THR A 306 11.93 1.54 -14.70
CA THR A 306 11.46 1.94 -13.36
C THR A 306 10.19 2.80 -13.37
N TYR A 307 9.77 3.31 -14.54
CA TYR A 307 8.49 4.01 -14.70
C TYR A 307 7.35 3.06 -15.08
N ASP A 308 7.66 1.82 -15.44
CA ASP A 308 6.67 0.85 -15.85
C ASP A 308 5.71 0.55 -14.71
N TYR A 309 4.48 0.19 -15.05
CA TYR A 309 3.52 -0.28 -14.05
C TYR A 309 2.54 -1.30 -14.62
N TRP A 310 2.05 -2.17 -13.74
CA TRP A 310 0.95 -3.07 -14.04
C TRP A 310 -0.40 -2.38 -13.86
N CYS A 311 -1.31 -2.64 -14.80
CA CYS A 311 -2.71 -2.23 -14.69
C CYS A 311 -3.64 -3.21 -15.40
N ASP A 312 -4.94 -3.02 -15.27
CA ASP A 312 -5.94 -3.75 -16.05
C ASP A 312 -6.60 -2.86 -17.11
N ALA A 313 -7.45 -3.46 -17.95
CA ALA A 313 -8.16 -2.76 -19.04
C ALA A 313 -9.08 -1.61 -18.58
N SER A 314 -9.43 -1.57 -17.29
CA SER A 314 -10.24 -0.52 -16.66
C SER A 314 -9.45 0.59 -16.00
N SER A 315 -8.13 0.52 -16.03
CA SER A 315 -7.26 1.54 -15.44
C SER A 315 -7.58 2.92 -16.01
N PRO A 316 -7.79 3.94 -15.17
CA PRO A 316 -8.05 5.31 -15.62
C PRO A 316 -6.80 5.98 -16.19
N TYR A 317 -5.64 5.35 -16.04
CA TYR A 317 -4.33 5.87 -16.43
C TYR A 317 -3.89 5.44 -17.83
N ILE A 318 -4.72 4.69 -18.55
CA ILE A 318 -4.43 4.26 -19.92
C ILE A 318 -5.54 4.70 -20.86
N HIS A 319 -5.16 5.15 -22.04
CA HIS A 319 -6.05 5.71 -23.04
C HIS A 319 -5.70 5.21 -24.43
N PRO A 320 -6.67 5.08 -25.34
CA PRO A 320 -6.38 4.76 -26.73
C PRO A 320 -5.55 5.89 -27.38
N VAL A 321 -4.80 5.51 -28.41
CA VAL A 321 -4.10 6.44 -29.29
C VAL A 321 -5.06 7.52 -29.81
N GLY A 322 -4.69 8.79 -29.67
CA GLY A 322 -5.48 9.96 -30.10
C GLY A 322 -6.27 10.64 -28.98
N PHE A 323 -6.27 10.09 -27.76
CA PHE A 323 -7.00 10.65 -26.62
C PHE A 323 -6.56 12.09 -26.28
N CYS A 324 -5.24 12.34 -26.19
CA CYS A 324 -4.72 13.69 -25.92
C CYS A 324 -5.15 14.70 -26.99
N GLU A 325 -5.16 14.29 -28.26
CA GLU A 325 -5.56 15.16 -29.36
C GLU A 325 -7.04 15.55 -29.26
N GLU A 326 -7.92 14.58 -28.99
CA GLU A 326 -9.36 14.81 -28.81
C GLU A 326 -9.65 15.70 -27.59
N ALA A 327 -8.96 15.43 -26.47
CA ALA A 327 -9.11 16.16 -25.22
C ALA A 327 -8.36 17.52 -25.20
N LYS A 328 -7.61 17.85 -26.24
CA LYS A 328 -6.72 19.03 -26.33
C LYS A 328 -5.70 19.09 -25.19
N LEU A 329 -5.20 17.93 -24.78
CA LEU A 329 -4.15 17.76 -23.80
C LEU A 329 -2.78 17.62 -24.49
N ALA A 330 -1.71 17.96 -23.78
CA ALA A 330 -0.36 17.81 -24.29
C ALA A 330 0.11 16.36 -24.15
N LEU A 331 0.39 15.71 -25.28
CA LEU A 331 1.03 14.39 -25.30
C LEU A 331 2.55 14.53 -25.18
N THR A 332 3.12 13.80 -24.23
CA THR A 332 4.57 13.69 -24.04
C THR A 332 5.11 12.63 -25.00
N THR A 333 5.89 13.07 -25.99
CA THR A 333 6.50 12.20 -27.00
C THR A 333 7.75 11.51 -26.45
N PRO A 334 8.22 10.39 -27.06
CA PRO A 334 9.46 9.73 -26.65
C PRO A 334 10.64 10.72 -26.64
N ALA A 335 11.53 10.61 -25.64
CA ALA A 335 12.56 11.61 -25.33
C ALA A 335 13.53 11.90 -26.51
N GLU A 336 13.75 10.92 -27.38
CA GLU A 336 14.67 11.01 -28.52
C GLU A 336 13.95 11.22 -29.86
N TYR A 337 12.66 11.58 -29.85
CA TYR A 337 11.92 11.77 -31.09
C TYR A 337 12.45 12.97 -31.88
N LYS A 338 12.88 12.75 -33.13
CA LYS A 338 13.62 13.73 -33.96
C LYS A 338 12.93 15.09 -34.09
N HIS A 339 11.59 15.14 -34.03
CA HIS A 339 10.80 16.37 -34.07
C HIS A 339 9.60 16.30 -33.10
N PRO A 340 9.76 16.63 -31.81
CA PRO A 340 8.69 16.50 -30.81
C PRO A 340 7.44 17.34 -31.15
N LYS A 341 7.65 18.52 -31.73
CA LYS A 341 6.57 19.44 -32.15
C LYS A 341 5.79 18.98 -33.40
N GLY A 342 6.24 17.92 -34.06
CA GLY A 342 5.60 17.35 -35.25
C GLY A 342 5.30 15.86 -35.11
N PHE A 343 5.18 15.37 -33.87
CA PHE A 343 4.80 13.98 -33.62
C PHE A 343 3.42 13.69 -34.18
N SER A 344 3.31 12.58 -34.91
CA SER A 344 2.05 12.03 -35.40
C SER A 344 2.03 10.55 -35.09
N TRP A 345 0.94 10.09 -34.47
CA TRP A 345 0.75 8.68 -34.17
C TRP A 345 0.79 7.80 -35.41
N GLU A 346 0.21 8.25 -36.53
CA GLU A 346 0.21 7.51 -37.80
C GLU A 346 1.63 7.22 -38.27
N LYS A 347 2.47 8.26 -38.32
CA LYS A 347 3.87 8.15 -38.72
C LYS A 347 4.68 7.31 -37.73
N TYR A 348 4.45 7.48 -36.43
CA TYR A 348 5.18 6.73 -35.42
C TYR A 348 4.85 5.23 -35.43
N LEU A 349 3.58 4.88 -35.65
CA LEU A 349 3.15 3.49 -35.81
C LEU A 349 3.74 2.86 -37.08
N GLU A 350 3.79 3.59 -38.19
CA GLU A 350 4.44 3.15 -39.42
C GLU A 350 5.95 2.96 -39.25
N GLU A 351 6.65 3.94 -38.65
CA GLU A 351 8.10 3.90 -38.40
C GLU A 351 8.51 2.73 -37.49
N THR A 352 7.68 2.40 -36.50
CA THR A 352 7.94 1.30 -35.55
C THR A 352 7.39 -0.04 -36.01
N GLY A 353 6.56 -0.08 -37.06
CA GLY A 353 5.88 -1.30 -37.51
C GLY A 353 4.93 -1.88 -36.44
N THR A 354 4.36 -1.04 -35.58
CA THR A 354 3.50 -1.45 -34.46
C THR A 354 2.03 -1.07 -34.71
N GLN A 355 1.15 -1.52 -33.82
CA GLN A 355 -0.29 -1.23 -33.91
C GLN A 355 -0.77 -0.51 -32.66
N ALA A 356 -1.73 0.41 -32.82
CA ALA A 356 -2.44 0.99 -31.69
C ALA A 356 -3.30 -0.06 -30.98
N ALA A 357 -3.36 0.02 -29.66
CA ALA A 357 -4.30 -0.76 -28.89
C ALA A 357 -5.74 -0.36 -29.27
N PRO A 358 -6.64 -1.32 -29.54
CA PRO A 358 -7.96 -1.00 -30.08
C PRO A 358 -8.83 -0.30 -29.03
N ALA A 359 -9.40 0.87 -29.37
CA ALA A 359 -10.20 1.68 -28.43
C ALA A 359 -11.31 0.89 -27.70
N ARG A 360 -11.94 -0.08 -28.38
CA ARG A 360 -12.98 -0.96 -27.79
C ARG A 360 -12.47 -1.87 -26.65
N ALA A 361 -11.16 -2.09 -26.53
CA ALA A 361 -10.55 -2.89 -25.49
C ALA A 361 -10.46 -2.16 -24.14
N PHE A 362 -10.41 -0.83 -24.16
CA PHE A 362 -10.42 -0.01 -22.95
C PHE A 362 -11.81 -0.05 -22.30
N LYS A 363 -11.86 -0.26 -20.99
CA LYS A 363 -13.09 -0.41 -20.21
C LYS A 363 -13.10 0.56 -19.02
N PRO A 364 -13.24 1.88 -19.24
CA PRO A 364 -13.11 2.89 -18.19
C PRO A 364 -13.89 2.51 -16.93
N ARG A 365 -13.21 2.53 -15.79
CA ARG A 365 -13.79 2.15 -14.50
C ARG A 365 -14.80 3.22 -14.05
N PRO A 366 -15.95 2.82 -13.47
CA PRO A 366 -16.87 3.76 -12.85
C PRO A 366 -16.28 4.40 -11.58
N LEU A 367 -16.86 5.52 -11.16
CA LEU A 367 -16.48 6.21 -9.92
C LEU A 367 -16.68 5.31 -8.69
N HIS A 368 -15.83 5.49 -7.67
CA HIS A 368 -15.62 4.54 -6.58
C HIS A 368 -16.66 4.61 -5.44
N GLY A 369 -17.44 5.69 -5.32
CA GLY A 369 -18.53 5.82 -4.34
C GLY A 369 -18.14 6.00 -2.85
N PHE A 370 -16.85 5.87 -2.49
CA PHE A 370 -16.33 6.29 -1.18
C PHE A 370 -16.64 7.77 -0.87
N GLN A 371 -16.76 8.08 0.43
CA GLN A 371 -17.07 9.42 0.92
C GLN A 371 -16.09 9.83 2.03
N ILE A 372 -15.85 11.13 2.13
CA ILE A 372 -15.08 11.73 3.22
C ILE A 372 -15.74 11.38 4.57
N GLY A 373 -14.91 11.03 5.55
CA GLY A 373 -15.32 10.63 6.90
C GLY A 373 -15.55 9.12 7.08
N MET A 374 -15.57 8.33 6.00
CA MET A 374 -15.65 6.87 6.10
C MET A 374 -14.37 6.29 6.70
N ARG A 375 -14.52 5.30 7.58
CA ARG A 375 -13.42 4.57 8.21
C ARG A 375 -13.03 3.32 7.42
N VAL A 376 -11.72 3.07 7.37
CA VAL A 376 -11.08 1.98 6.63
C VAL A 376 -9.89 1.44 7.45
N GLU A 377 -9.35 0.31 7.01
CA GLU A 377 -8.06 -0.20 7.48
C GLU A 377 -7.03 -0.03 6.35
N ALA A 378 -5.86 0.54 6.63
CA ALA A 378 -4.86 0.80 5.60
C ALA A 378 -3.44 0.47 6.08
N VAL A 379 -2.62 -0.08 5.19
CA VAL A 379 -1.19 -0.34 5.47
C VAL A 379 -0.42 0.97 5.56
N ASP A 380 0.44 1.09 6.57
CA ASP A 380 1.35 2.22 6.75
C ASP A 380 2.49 2.17 5.72
N LYS A 381 2.53 3.16 4.80
CA LYS A 381 3.58 3.23 3.77
C LYS A 381 4.99 3.43 4.34
N ARG A 382 5.13 3.99 5.54
CA ARG A 382 6.43 4.19 6.21
C ARG A 382 6.86 2.95 6.98
N ASN A 383 5.90 2.15 7.46
CA ASN A 383 6.16 0.86 8.06
C ASN A 383 5.15 -0.19 7.54
N PRO A 384 5.44 -0.84 6.40
CA PRO A 384 4.51 -1.74 5.74
C PRO A 384 4.10 -2.98 6.55
N MET A 385 4.76 -3.26 7.67
CA MET A 385 4.34 -4.29 8.64
C MET A 385 3.01 -3.92 9.33
N LEU A 386 2.72 -2.63 9.47
CA LEU A 386 1.59 -2.13 10.25
C LEU A 386 0.36 -1.88 9.36
N ILE A 387 -0.80 -2.29 9.85
CA ILE A 387 -2.10 -1.83 9.36
C ILE A 387 -2.71 -0.97 10.46
N ARG A 388 -3.27 0.18 10.09
CA ARG A 388 -3.84 1.15 11.02
C ARG A 388 -5.31 1.43 10.72
N ALA A 389 -6.05 1.78 11.77
CA ALA A 389 -7.35 2.43 11.65
C ALA A 389 -7.17 3.78 10.97
N ALA A 390 -7.97 4.04 9.94
CA ALA A 390 -7.81 5.20 9.10
C ALA A 390 -9.14 5.80 8.67
N THR A 391 -9.11 7.08 8.28
CA THR A 391 -10.23 7.87 7.79
C THR A 391 -9.95 8.38 6.38
N ILE A 392 -10.97 8.34 5.52
CA ILE A 392 -10.91 9.01 4.22
C ILE A 392 -11.13 10.51 4.45
N VAL A 393 -10.11 11.33 4.19
CA VAL A 393 -10.16 12.78 4.41
C VAL A 393 -10.36 13.60 3.14
N ASP A 394 -10.07 13.00 1.98
CA ASP A 394 -10.26 13.62 0.67
C ASP A 394 -10.51 12.55 -0.41
N THR A 395 -11.13 12.95 -1.52
CA THR A 395 -11.51 12.04 -2.62
C THR A 395 -11.36 12.71 -3.98
N GLU A 396 -10.82 11.96 -4.93
CA GLU A 396 -10.83 12.27 -6.37
C GLU A 396 -11.46 11.10 -7.13
N ASP A 397 -11.77 11.25 -8.43
CA ASP A 397 -12.49 10.25 -9.23
C ASP A 397 -12.02 8.79 -9.09
N HIS A 398 -10.71 8.59 -8.87
CA HIS A 398 -10.09 7.26 -8.72
C HIS A 398 -9.12 7.12 -7.54
N ARG A 399 -8.94 8.17 -6.73
CA ARG A 399 -7.98 8.22 -5.63
C ARG A 399 -8.62 8.67 -4.32
N LEU A 400 -8.09 8.19 -3.21
CA LEU A 400 -8.52 8.53 -1.86
C LEU A 400 -7.34 9.05 -1.07
N LYS A 401 -7.55 10.09 -0.26
CA LYS A 401 -6.58 10.52 0.72
C LYS A 401 -6.90 9.87 2.06
N VAL A 402 -5.96 9.09 2.55
CA VAL A 402 -6.08 8.31 3.79
C VAL A 402 -5.35 9.03 4.90
N HIS A 403 -6.03 9.19 6.03
CA HIS A 403 -5.51 9.74 7.28
C HIS A 403 -5.45 8.64 8.34
N PHE A 404 -4.35 8.52 9.07
CA PHE A 404 -4.29 7.61 10.21
C PHE A 404 -4.85 8.26 11.45
N ASP A 405 -5.86 7.63 12.04
CA ASP A 405 -6.59 8.19 13.16
C ASP A 405 -5.63 8.43 14.35
N GLY A 406 -5.63 9.66 14.88
CA GLY A 406 -4.74 10.07 15.99
C GLY A 406 -3.30 10.42 15.60
N TRP A 407 -2.97 10.43 14.30
CA TRP A 407 -1.67 10.88 13.79
C TRP A 407 -1.77 12.30 13.20
N ASN A 408 -0.62 12.93 12.94
CA ASN A 408 -0.58 14.23 12.25
C ASN A 408 -0.98 14.06 10.76
N SER A 409 -1.63 15.07 10.17
CA SER A 409 -2.02 15.07 8.76
C SER A 409 -0.84 15.09 7.78
N GLU A 410 0.39 15.33 8.25
CA GLU A 410 1.62 15.17 7.44
C GLU A 410 1.86 13.71 7.02
N TYR A 411 1.25 12.77 7.73
CA TYR A 411 1.31 11.35 7.43
C TYR A 411 0.22 10.93 6.43
N ASP A 412 -0.69 11.84 6.05
CA ASP A 412 -1.74 11.54 5.09
C ASP A 412 -1.15 11.29 3.70
N TYR A 413 -1.74 10.34 2.97
CA TYR A 413 -1.26 10.03 1.63
C TYR A 413 -2.41 9.63 0.70
N TRP A 414 -2.19 9.89 -0.59
CA TRP A 414 -3.08 9.45 -1.64
C TRP A 414 -2.83 7.98 -1.99
N VAL A 415 -3.91 7.25 -2.24
CA VAL A 415 -3.93 5.87 -2.73
C VAL A 415 -4.98 5.70 -3.82
N GLU A 416 -4.75 4.74 -4.70
CA GLU A 416 -5.76 4.30 -5.65
C GLU A 416 -6.92 3.60 -4.95
N THR A 417 -8.11 3.76 -5.49
CA THR A 417 -9.34 3.15 -4.93
C THR A 417 -9.33 1.63 -4.94
N ASP A 418 -8.55 1.00 -5.82
CA ASP A 418 -8.32 -0.45 -5.88
C ASP A 418 -6.94 -0.88 -5.34
N TRP A 419 -6.26 0.00 -4.60
CA TRP A 419 -4.96 -0.32 -3.99
C TRP A 419 -5.10 -1.55 -3.07
N PRO A 420 -4.28 -2.60 -3.25
CA PRO A 420 -4.44 -3.89 -2.56
C PRO A 420 -4.26 -3.82 -1.04
N ASP A 421 -3.67 -2.73 -0.53
CA ASP A 421 -3.36 -2.51 0.88
C ASP A 421 -4.36 -1.57 1.58
N LEU A 422 -5.50 -1.31 0.94
CA LEU A 422 -6.67 -0.61 1.49
C LEU A 422 -7.81 -1.61 1.72
N HIS A 423 -8.30 -1.71 2.95
CA HIS A 423 -9.21 -2.76 3.38
C HIS A 423 -10.46 -2.24 4.10
N PRO A 424 -11.58 -2.98 4.06
CA PRO A 424 -12.75 -2.66 4.85
C PRO A 424 -12.49 -2.87 6.35
N VAL A 425 -13.23 -2.14 7.17
CA VAL A 425 -13.24 -2.31 8.63
C VAL A 425 -13.49 -3.78 9.02
N GLY A 426 -12.63 -4.31 9.89
CA GLY A 426 -12.67 -5.67 10.40
C GLY A 426 -11.78 -6.65 9.62
N TRP A 427 -11.08 -6.21 8.57
CA TRP A 427 -10.22 -7.08 7.77
C TRP A 427 -9.12 -7.72 8.60
N CYS A 428 -8.38 -6.92 9.38
CA CYS A 428 -7.37 -7.35 10.33
C CYS A 428 -7.89 -8.41 11.31
N GLN A 429 -9.06 -8.16 11.91
CA GLN A 429 -9.69 -9.10 12.83
C GLN A 429 -10.04 -10.43 12.13
N LYS A 430 -10.55 -10.37 10.90
CA LYS A 430 -10.95 -11.55 10.13
C LYS A 430 -9.75 -12.38 9.66
N THR A 431 -8.65 -11.71 9.32
CA THR A 431 -7.43 -12.34 8.79
C THR A 431 -6.42 -12.71 9.87
N GLY A 432 -6.61 -12.24 11.10
CA GLY A 432 -5.65 -12.43 12.19
C GLY A 432 -4.44 -11.51 12.10
N HIS A 433 -4.53 -10.39 11.38
CA HIS A 433 -3.50 -9.36 11.35
C HIS A 433 -3.71 -8.38 12.53
N PRO A 434 -2.65 -8.00 13.27
CA PRO A 434 -2.73 -6.93 14.26
C PRO A 434 -3.15 -5.60 13.63
N LEU A 435 -4.13 -4.94 14.23
CA LEU A 435 -4.55 -3.59 13.86
C LEU A 435 -3.99 -2.59 14.87
N GLN A 436 -3.36 -1.54 14.36
CA GLN A 436 -2.99 -0.37 15.15
C GLN A 436 -4.18 0.59 15.20
N TYR A 437 -4.51 1.05 16.39
CA TYR A 437 -5.62 1.98 16.61
C TYR A 437 -5.13 3.18 17.42
N PRO A 438 -5.84 4.32 17.38
CA PRO A 438 -5.52 5.45 18.22
C PRO A 438 -5.58 5.01 19.68
N ASN A 439 -4.47 5.10 20.41
CA ASN A 439 -4.52 4.94 21.85
C ASN A 439 -5.33 6.12 22.41
N GLY A 440 -6.42 5.83 23.12
CA GLY A 440 -7.34 6.83 23.69
C GLY A 440 -6.75 7.79 24.72
N GLU A 441 -5.42 7.89 24.82
CA GLU A 441 -4.77 9.01 25.50
C GLU A 441 -4.63 10.13 24.47
N LYS A 442 -5.66 10.98 24.39
CA LYS A 442 -5.43 12.36 23.94
C LYS A 442 -4.28 12.87 24.80
N LEU A 443 -3.08 12.98 24.23
CA LEU A 443 -1.98 13.64 24.90
C LEU A 443 -2.52 14.99 25.38
N PRO A 444 -2.39 15.34 26.68
CA PRO A 444 -2.79 16.66 27.13
C PRO A 444 -2.08 17.68 26.23
N PRO A 445 -2.74 18.80 25.89
CA PRO A 445 -2.07 19.86 25.15
C PRO A 445 -0.74 20.16 25.84
N PRO A 446 0.35 20.39 25.08
CA PRO A 446 1.65 20.68 25.67
C PRO A 446 1.43 21.79 26.70
N LEU A 447 1.77 21.49 27.96
CA LEU A 447 1.68 22.48 29.02
C LEU A 447 2.42 23.73 28.53
N PRO A 448 1.85 24.94 28.69
CA PRO A 448 2.54 26.15 28.31
C PRO A 448 3.91 26.14 28.99
N VAL A 449 4.96 26.41 28.19
CA VAL A 449 6.35 26.48 28.63
C VAL A 449 6.47 27.67 29.58
N ASN A 450 6.08 27.47 30.84
CA ASN A 450 6.30 28.33 32.00
C ASN A 450 5.68 27.65 33.22
N GLU A 451 6.24 26.51 33.65
CA GLU A 451 6.28 26.08 35.07
C GLU A 451 7.25 24.88 35.23
N LEU A 452 8.42 24.90 34.57
CA LEU A 452 9.52 23.98 34.88
C LEU A 452 10.51 24.63 35.86
N THR A 453 10.03 25.02 37.03
CA THR A 453 10.88 25.37 38.19
C THR A 453 10.21 24.92 39.48
N LYS A 454 9.93 23.62 39.62
CA LYS A 454 9.67 23.00 40.94
C LYS A 454 9.66 21.47 40.98
N VAL A 455 10.42 20.76 40.15
CA VAL A 455 10.73 19.34 40.40
C VAL A 455 12.16 18.98 39.96
N THR A 456 13.14 19.81 40.33
CA THR A 456 14.56 19.42 40.32
C THR A 456 15.05 19.39 41.75
N GLY A 457 14.66 18.35 42.48
CA GLY A 457 14.96 18.27 43.90
C GLY A 457 14.74 16.91 44.55
N VAL A 458 14.61 15.79 43.81
CA VAL A 458 14.63 14.44 44.41
C VAL A 458 15.10 13.38 43.41
N PHE A 459 16.22 13.55 42.71
CA PHE A 459 16.94 12.43 42.09
C PHE A 459 18.43 12.78 41.95
N SER A 460 19.07 13.00 43.11
CA SER A 460 20.52 12.91 43.26
C SER A 460 20.80 12.09 44.51
N ALA A 461 20.62 10.78 44.39
CA ALA A 461 21.16 9.77 45.28
C ALA A 461 21.00 8.41 44.58
N LEU A 462 22.06 7.61 44.60
CA LEU A 462 22.22 6.28 43.97
C LEU A 462 22.68 6.28 42.51
N SER A 463 23.86 6.86 42.26
CA SER A 463 24.85 6.27 41.36
C SER A 463 26.24 6.42 41.96
N VAL A 464 26.57 5.57 42.93
CA VAL A 464 27.94 5.20 43.30
C VAL A 464 27.85 3.77 43.87
N VAL A 465 28.87 2.94 43.56
CA VAL A 465 29.12 1.56 44.02
C VAL A 465 28.71 0.48 43.01
N CYS A 466 29.57 0.22 42.02
CA CYS A 466 30.46 -0.96 42.02
C CYS A 466 31.29 -1.03 40.72
N LYS A 467 32.62 -1.03 40.87
CA LYS A 467 33.63 -1.41 39.89
C LYS A 467 34.58 -2.37 40.61
N LEU A 468 35.01 -3.44 39.92
CA LEU A 468 36.01 -4.46 40.32
C LEU A 468 35.45 -5.50 41.32
N ASP A 469 35.35 -6.78 40.96
CA ASP A 469 36.39 -7.76 40.59
C ASP A 469 35.96 -8.73 39.48
#